data_AF-M6RMP9-F1
#
_entry.id   AF-M6RMP9-F1
#
_cell.length_a   1.000
_cell.length_b   1.000
_cell.length_c   1.000
_cell.angle_alpha   90.00
_cell.angle_beta   90.00
_cell.angle_gamma   90.00
#
_symmetry.space_group_name_H-M   'P 1'
#
loop_
_entity.id
_entity.type
_entity.pdbx_description
1 polymer ?
#
loop_
_entity_poly.entity_id
_entity_poly.type
_entity_poly.pdbx_seq_one_letter_code
_entity_poly.pdbx_strand_id
1 'polypeptide(L)'
;MKVVRSHAEKLITRAKKNLVTDLKPEVQLHNKREVMKRIKDREVVVKLFEDIAKRFETKNGGYTRVLKLVNRISDNSEVGILELTSRKERSTLLKERIEKREIQTKAREEKRATRKSNSAPVSKETTSKKK
;
A
#
# COMPACT_ATOMS: atom_id res chain seq x y z
N MET A 1 3.33 -7.82 -20.82
CA MET A 1 3.67 -6.57 -20.07
C MET A 1 3.22 -5.27 -20.72
N LYS A 2 3.20 -5.14 -22.05
CA LYS A 2 2.83 -3.90 -22.78
C LYS A 2 1.46 -3.31 -22.36
N VAL A 3 0.45 -4.16 -22.19
CA VAL A 3 -0.91 -3.73 -21.79
C VAL A 3 -0.93 -3.12 -20.38
N VAL A 4 -0.23 -3.75 -19.43
CA VAL A 4 -0.15 -3.28 -18.04
C VAL A 4 0.52 -1.91 -17.97
N ARG A 5 1.58 -1.70 -18.74
CA ARG A 5 2.26 -0.40 -18.84
C ARG A 5 1.31 0.70 -19.30
N SER A 6 0.56 0.48 -20.38
CA SER A 6 -0.43 1.46 -20.87
C SER A 6 -1.49 1.80 -19.82
N HIS A 7 -1.96 0.79 -19.08
CA HIS A 7 -2.93 1.00 -18.01
C HIS A 7 -2.33 1.78 -16.83
N ALA A 8 -1.16 1.36 -16.35
CA ALA A 8 -0.48 2.01 -15.22
C ALA A 8 -0.12 3.47 -15.54
N GLU A 9 0.39 3.76 -16.74
CA GLU A 9 0.73 5.12 -17.14
C GLU A 9 -0.51 6.04 -17.16
N LYS A 10 -1.65 5.56 -17.66
CA LYS A 10 -2.92 6.32 -17.65
C LYS A 10 -3.42 6.60 -16.23
N LEU A 11 -3.30 5.62 -15.33
CA LEU A 11 -3.71 5.76 -13.93
C LEU A 11 -2.84 6.78 -13.18
N ILE A 12 -1.52 6.68 -13.31
CA ILE A 12 -0.57 7.62 -12.68
C ILE A 12 -0.77 9.04 -13.25
N THR A 13 -1.00 9.16 -14.57
CA THR A 13 -1.30 10.46 -15.18
C THR A 13 -2.55 11.11 -14.59
N ARG A 14 -3.65 10.34 -14.45
CA ARG A 14 -4.88 10.85 -13.83
C ARG A 14 -4.67 11.20 -12.37
N ALA A 15 -3.88 10.43 -11.64
CA ALA A 15 -3.54 10.72 -10.25
C ALA A 15 -2.74 12.01 -10.11
N LYS A 16 -1.73 12.22 -10.97
CA LYS A 16 -0.92 13.45 -11.05
C LYS A 16 -1.76 14.68 -11.34
N LYS A 17 -2.75 14.59 -12.24
CA LYS A 17 -3.65 15.73 -12.55
C LYS A 17 -4.37 16.27 -11.31
N ASN A 18 -4.61 15.44 -10.30
CA ASN A 18 -5.24 15.87 -9.05
C ASN A 18 -4.32 16.65 -8.10
N LEU A 19 -3.04 16.81 -8.41
CA LEU A 19 -2.10 17.60 -7.60
C LEU A 19 -2.09 19.10 -7.98
N VAL A 20 -2.69 19.47 -9.12
CA VAL A 20 -2.72 20.86 -9.56
C VAL A 20 -3.54 21.69 -8.56
N THR A 21 -2.94 22.78 -8.07
CA THR A 21 -3.48 23.63 -7.00
C THR A 21 -4.80 24.31 -7.37
N ASP A 22 -4.99 24.66 -8.64
CA ASP A 22 -6.16 25.42 -9.11
C ASP A 22 -7.31 24.53 -9.60
N LEU A 23 -7.30 23.25 -9.20
CA LEU A 23 -8.27 22.28 -9.71
C LEU A 23 -9.57 22.31 -8.90
N LYS A 24 -10.69 22.51 -9.62
CA LYS A 24 -12.04 22.46 -9.03
C LYS A 24 -12.31 21.13 -8.30
N PRO A 25 -13.05 21.16 -7.17
CA PRO A 25 -13.33 19.97 -6.37
C PRO A 25 -14.13 18.91 -7.15
N GLU A 26 -15.01 19.30 -8.07
CA GLU A 26 -15.77 18.32 -8.88
C GLU A 26 -14.84 17.51 -9.80
N VAL A 27 -13.81 18.16 -10.35
CA VAL A 27 -12.82 17.52 -11.24
C VAL A 27 -11.93 16.57 -10.44
N GLN A 28 -11.53 16.96 -9.22
CA GLN A 28 -10.78 16.09 -8.32
C GLN A 28 -11.55 14.80 -7.99
N LEU A 29 -12.85 14.93 -7.68
CA LEU A 29 -13.74 13.81 -7.40
C LEU A 29 -13.96 12.92 -8.63
N HIS A 30 -14.16 13.53 -9.80
CA HIS A 30 -14.31 12.81 -11.06
C HIS A 30 -13.08 11.91 -11.33
N ASN A 31 -11.87 12.45 -11.19
CA ASN A 31 -10.64 11.69 -11.39
C ASN A 31 -10.51 10.51 -10.40
N LYS A 32 -10.90 10.70 -9.14
CA LYS A 32 -10.93 9.61 -8.14
C LYS A 32 -11.93 8.51 -8.53
N ARG A 33 -13.16 8.89 -8.95
CA ARG A 33 -14.20 7.94 -9.40
C ARG A 33 -13.75 7.14 -10.60
N GLU A 34 -13.11 7.78 -11.56
CA GLU A 34 -12.59 7.14 -12.76
C GLU A 34 -11.47 6.12 -12.47
N VAL A 35 -10.61 6.41 -11.50
CA VAL A 35 -9.60 5.46 -11.03
C VAL A 35 -10.26 4.29 -10.29
N MET A 36 -11.26 4.55 -9.44
CA MET A 36 -12.00 3.51 -8.70
C MET A 36 -12.79 2.57 -9.62
N LYS A 37 -13.21 3.01 -10.81
CA LYS A 37 -13.79 2.11 -11.83
C LYS A 37 -12.82 1.01 -12.27
N ARG A 38 -11.51 1.26 -12.19
CA ARG A 38 -10.45 0.34 -12.63
C ARG A 38 -9.81 -0.42 -11.47
N ILE A 39 -9.56 0.27 -10.36
CA ILE A 39 -8.98 -0.31 -9.14
C ILE A 39 -10.07 -0.39 -8.10
N LYS A 40 -10.48 -1.61 -7.74
CA LYS A 40 -11.51 -1.85 -6.73
C LYS A 40 -11.02 -1.65 -5.29
N ASP A 41 -9.72 -1.83 -5.07
CA ASP A 41 -9.12 -1.70 -3.75
C ASP A 41 -8.90 -0.22 -3.37
N ARG A 42 -9.56 0.21 -2.28
CA ARG A 42 -9.49 1.59 -1.80
C ARG A 42 -8.12 1.96 -1.26
N GLU A 43 -7.41 1.05 -0.61
CA GLU A 43 -6.08 1.33 -0.03
C GLU A 43 -5.06 1.63 -1.13
N VAL A 44 -5.14 0.89 -2.24
CA VAL A 44 -4.30 1.12 -3.42
C VAL A 44 -4.59 2.48 -4.04
N VAL A 45 -5.87 2.86 -4.13
CA VAL A 45 -6.26 4.18 -4.66
C VAL A 45 -5.72 5.30 -3.79
N VAL A 46 -5.85 5.20 -2.46
CA VAL A 46 -5.31 6.19 -1.52
C VAL A 46 -3.79 6.33 -1.71
N LYS A 47 -3.07 5.21 -1.73
CA LYS A 47 -1.62 5.19 -1.96
C LYS A 47 -1.21 5.80 -3.31
N LEU A 48 -2.02 5.59 -4.35
CA LEU A 48 -1.78 6.14 -5.69
C LEU A 48 -1.81 7.68 -5.67
N PHE A 49 -2.80 8.28 -5.00
CA PHE A 49 -2.94 9.74 -4.95
C PHE A 49 -2.01 10.39 -3.92
N GLU A 50 -1.73 9.74 -2.79
CA GLU A 50 -0.97 10.36 -1.69
C GLU A 50 0.55 10.22 -1.84
N ASP A 51 1.06 9.07 -2.29
CA ASP A 51 2.49 8.80 -2.42
C ASP A 51 2.93 8.82 -3.89
N ILE A 52 2.32 7.98 -4.72
CA ILE A 52 2.80 7.74 -6.09
C ILE A 52 2.65 8.99 -6.97
N ALA A 53 1.51 9.67 -6.91
CA ALA A 53 1.27 10.88 -7.71
C ALA A 53 2.32 11.97 -7.40
N LYS A 54 2.58 12.24 -6.12
CA LYS A 54 3.55 13.26 -5.68
C LYS A 54 4.96 12.94 -6.16
N ARG A 55 5.34 11.65 -6.11
CA ARG A 55 6.64 11.19 -6.59
C ARG A 55 6.90 11.50 -8.07
N PHE A 56 5.85 11.58 -8.88
CA PHE A 56 5.95 11.77 -10.33
C PHE A 56 5.47 13.15 -10.80
N GLU A 57 5.30 14.10 -9.89
CA GLU A 57 4.79 15.44 -10.19
C GLU A 57 5.62 16.17 -11.24
N THR A 58 6.95 16.12 -11.16
CA THR A 58 7.85 16.80 -12.11
C THR A 58 8.03 16.06 -13.43
N LYS A 59 7.61 14.79 -13.51
CA LYS A 59 7.90 13.92 -14.67
C LYS A 59 6.74 13.85 -15.65
N ASN A 60 7.00 14.08 -16.93
CA ASN A 60 6.01 14.03 -18.01
C ASN A 60 6.09 12.70 -18.77
N GLY A 61 5.53 11.64 -18.17
CA GLY A 61 5.44 10.31 -18.78
C GLY A 61 6.59 9.36 -18.44
N GLY A 62 6.47 8.09 -18.86
CA GLY A 62 7.46 7.05 -18.57
C GLY A 62 7.60 6.72 -17.07
N TYR A 63 6.46 6.58 -16.38
CA TYR A 63 6.41 6.33 -14.93
C TYR A 63 6.83 4.91 -14.55
N THR A 64 6.73 3.97 -15.50
CA THR A 64 7.10 2.56 -15.32
C THR A 64 8.21 2.16 -16.29
N ARG A 65 9.05 1.22 -15.86
CA ARG A 65 10.08 0.56 -16.66
C ARG A 65 9.88 -0.96 -16.62
N VAL A 66 10.22 -1.63 -17.71
CA VAL A 66 10.24 -3.10 -17.79
C VAL A 66 11.68 -3.57 -17.85
N LEU A 67 12.06 -4.46 -16.94
CA LEU A 67 13.30 -5.22 -16.97
C LEU A 67 13.00 -6.60 -17.53
N LYS A 68 13.59 -6.95 -18.67
CA LYS A 68 13.45 -8.29 -19.25
C LYS A 68 14.33 -9.27 -18.49
N LEU A 69 13.79 -10.43 -18.19
CA LEU A 69 14.52 -11.53 -17.58
C LEU A 69 14.71 -12.64 -18.60
N VAL A 70 15.53 -13.63 -18.25
CA VAL A 70 15.60 -14.89 -19.00
C VAL A 70 14.23 -15.56 -19.04
N ASN A 71 13.95 -16.28 -20.12
CA ASN A 71 12.68 -16.98 -20.31
C ASN A 71 12.45 -18.01 -19.19
N ARG A 72 11.17 -18.22 -18.86
CA ARG A 72 10.79 -19.20 -17.85
C ARG A 72 11.10 -20.62 -18.34
N ILE A 73 11.75 -21.41 -17.49
CA ILE A 73 12.35 -22.72 -17.85
C ILE A 73 11.31 -23.71 -18.40
N SER A 74 10.10 -23.77 -17.83
CA SER A 74 9.12 -24.81 -18.18
C SER A 74 8.42 -24.61 -19.51
N ASP A 75 8.12 -23.36 -19.89
CA ASP A 75 7.25 -23.03 -21.03
C ASP A 75 7.88 -22.01 -21.98
N ASN A 76 9.16 -21.69 -21.76
CA ASN A 76 9.94 -20.71 -22.50
C ASN A 76 9.26 -19.33 -22.65
N SER A 77 8.36 -18.98 -21.73
CA SER A 77 7.65 -17.69 -21.80
C SER A 77 8.59 -16.52 -21.47
N GLU A 78 8.49 -15.43 -22.24
CA GLU A 78 9.18 -14.17 -21.96
C GLU A 78 8.63 -13.55 -20.67
N VAL A 79 9.48 -13.49 -19.65
CA VAL A 79 9.17 -12.90 -18.35
C VAL A 79 9.95 -11.60 -18.14
N GLY A 80 9.42 -10.75 -17.28
CA GLY A 80 10.07 -9.50 -16.90
C GLY A 80 9.55 -9.00 -15.57
N ILE A 81 10.18 -7.94 -15.09
CA ILE A 81 9.76 -7.20 -13.89
C ILE A 81 9.28 -5.82 -14.33
N LEU A 82 8.09 -5.42 -13.88
CA LEU A 82 7.56 -4.08 -14.07
C LEU A 82 7.84 -3.27 -12.79
N GLU A 83 8.63 -2.21 -12.92
CA GLU A 83 8.98 -1.33 -11.79
C GLU A 83 8.57 0.12 -12.06
N LEU A 84 8.43 0.90 -10.98
CA LEU A 84 8.29 2.35 -11.05
C LEU A 84 9.67 2.98 -11.26
N THR A 85 9.75 3.95 -12.17
CA THR A 85 11.03 4.59 -12.53
C THR A 85 11.62 5.41 -11.39
N SER A 86 10.77 6.01 -10.55
CA SER A 86 11.20 6.76 -9.37
C SER A 86 10.99 5.94 -8.09
N ARG A 87 12.06 5.81 -7.31
CA ARG A 87 12.04 5.19 -5.98
C ARG A 87 12.28 6.26 -4.92
N LYS A 88 11.63 6.10 -3.77
CA LYS A 88 12.02 6.83 -2.56
C LYS A 88 13.48 6.49 -2.22
N GLU A 89 14.17 7.45 -1.61
CA GLU A 89 15.53 7.20 -1.16
C GLU A 89 15.59 6.03 -0.17
N ARG A 90 16.68 5.28 -0.21
CA ARG A 90 16.84 4.11 0.67
C ARG A 90 16.79 4.51 2.15
N SER A 91 17.32 5.69 2.49
CA SER A 91 17.30 6.28 3.83
C SER A 91 15.89 6.49 4.37
N THR A 92 14.99 7.07 3.58
CA THR A 92 13.60 7.33 3.96
C THR A 92 12.81 6.03 4.10
N LEU A 93 13.03 5.07 3.21
CA LEU A 93 12.43 3.73 3.29
C LEU A 93 12.87 2.95 4.54
N LEU A 94 14.14 3.09 4.95
CA LEU A 94 14.65 2.48 6.17
C LEU A 94 13.97 3.07 7.41
N LYS A 95 13.84 4.40 7.48
CA LYS A 95 13.14 5.09 8.57
C LYS A 95 11.68 4.67 8.68
N GLU A 96 10.92 4.73 7.58
CA GLU A 96 9.52 4.29 7.54
C GLU A 96 9.35 2.83 8.00
N ARG A 97 10.33 1.95 7.70
CA ARG A 97 10.30 0.54 8.11
C ARG A 97 10.58 0.36 9.60
N ILE A 98 11.51 1.14 10.17
CA ILE A 98 11.82 1.11 11.61
C ILE A 98 10.61 1.60 12.40
N GLU A 99 10.04 2.76 12.03
CA GLU A 99 8.87 3.35 12.68
C GLU A 99 7.67 2.38 12.65
N LYS A 100 7.38 1.76 11.50
CA LYS A 100 6.31 0.74 11.42
C LYS A 100 6.56 -0.46 12.32
N ARG A 101 7.82 -0.88 12.47
CA ARG A 101 8.19 -2.01 13.33
C ARG A 101 8.01 -1.63 14.81
N GLU A 102 8.38 -0.42 15.21
CA GLU A 102 8.19 0.09 16.56
C GLU A 102 6.72 0.26 16.93
N ILE A 103 5.89 0.78 16.01
CA ILE A 103 4.44 0.87 16.22
C ILE A 103 3.84 -0.53 16.39
N GLN A 104 4.30 -1.50 15.59
CA GLN A 104 3.81 -2.86 15.66
C GLN A 104 4.26 -3.59 16.95
N THR A 105 5.47 -3.32 17.45
CA THR A 105 5.93 -3.87 18.74
C THR A 105 5.14 -3.27 19.90
N LYS A 106 4.93 -1.94 19.92
CA LYS A 106 4.12 -1.27 20.94
C LYS A 106 2.67 -1.77 20.95
N ALA A 107 2.03 -1.87 19.78
CA ALA A 107 0.69 -2.42 19.66
C ALA A 107 0.61 -3.90 20.09
N ARG A 108 1.68 -4.68 19.91
CA ARG A 108 1.74 -6.08 20.36
C ARG A 108 1.96 -6.18 21.87
N GLU A 109 2.74 -5.28 22.46
CA GLU A 109 2.95 -5.18 23.90
C GLU A 109 1.68 -4.74 24.64
N GLU A 110 0.96 -3.74 24.14
CA GLU A 110 -0.34 -3.31 24.66
C GLU A 110 -1.38 -4.44 24.59
N LYS A 111 -1.45 -5.16 23.46
CA LYS A 111 -2.30 -6.36 23.33
C LYS A 111 -1.89 -7.50 24.26
N ARG A 112 -0.61 -7.59 24.65
CA ARG A 112 -0.09 -8.62 25.56
C ARG A 112 -0.30 -8.23 27.02
N ALA A 113 -0.24 -6.94 27.35
CA ALA A 113 -0.56 -6.39 28.67
C ALA A 113 -2.07 -6.54 28.98
N THR A 114 -2.94 -6.18 28.03
CA THR A 114 -4.40 -6.35 28.15
C THR A 114 -4.83 -7.82 28.24
N ARG A 115 -4.14 -8.75 27.56
CA ARG A 115 -4.37 -10.20 27.73
C ARG A 115 -3.92 -10.73 29.09
N LYS A 116 -2.87 -10.16 29.69
CA LYS A 116 -2.41 -10.52 31.05
C LYS A 116 -3.31 -9.95 32.15
N SER A 117 -3.88 -8.75 31.96
CA SER A 117 -4.82 -8.18 32.94
C SER A 117 -6.19 -8.88 32.94
N ASN A 118 -6.63 -9.43 31.80
CA ASN A 118 -7.84 -10.27 31.72
C ASN A 118 -7.62 -11.74 32.11
N SER A 119 -6.41 -12.13 32.54
CA SER A 119 -6.10 -13.46 33.05
C SER A 119 -5.36 -13.41 34.39
N ALA A 120 -6.11 -13.09 35.45
CA ALA A 120 -5.74 -13.32 36.85
C ALA A 120 -6.94 -13.94 37.60
N PRO A 121 -6.72 -14.73 38.65
CA PRO A 121 -7.10 -16.14 38.72
C PRO A 121 -8.52 -16.38 39.24
N VAL A 122 -9.20 -17.39 38.68
CA VAL A 122 -10.33 -18.04 39.36
C VAL A 122 -9.76 -18.74 40.61
N SER A 123 -9.85 -18.06 41.75
CA SER A 123 -9.56 -18.64 43.06
C SER A 123 -10.61 -19.71 43.38
N LYS A 124 -10.11 -20.82 43.90
CA LYS A 124 -10.86 -21.92 44.48
C LYS A 124 -11.82 -21.38 45.56
N GLU A 125 -13.12 -21.62 45.42
CA GLU A 125 -14.04 -21.68 46.56
C GLU A 125 -14.80 -23.01 46.53
N THR A 126 -14.53 -23.77 47.58
CA THR A 126 -15.21 -24.96 48.03
C THR A 126 -16.62 -24.64 48.50
N THR A 127 -17.62 -25.39 48.04
CA THR A 127 -18.81 -25.70 48.87
C THR A 127 -19.29 -27.12 48.61
N SER A 128 -19.16 -27.95 49.65
CA SER A 128 -19.93 -29.16 49.85
C SER A 128 -21.42 -28.86 50.01
N LYS A 129 -22.32 -29.65 49.42
CA LYS A 129 -23.49 -30.29 50.08
C LYS A 129 -24.41 -31.00 49.07
N LYS A 130 -24.38 -32.33 49.12
CA LYS A 130 -25.52 -33.22 49.45
C LYS A 130 -26.86 -32.98 48.71
N LYS A 131 -27.18 -33.85 47.75
CA LYS A 131 -28.29 -34.83 47.83
C LYS A 131 -28.19 -35.84 46.68
#